data_AF-A0A925KL46-F1
#
_entry.id   AF-A0A925KL46-F1
#
_cell.length_a   1.000
_cell.length_b   1.000
_cell.length_c   1.000
_cell.angle_alpha   90.00
_cell.angle_beta   90.00
_cell.angle_gamma   90.00
#
_symmetry.space_group_name_H-M   'P 1'
#
loop_
_entity.id
_entity.type
_entity.pdbx_description
1 polymer ?
#
loop_
_entity_poly.entity_id
_entity_poly.type
_entity_poly.pdbx_seq_one_letter_code
_entity_poly.pdbx_strand_id
1 'polypeptide(L)' 'MAKKNTKRKTIGLVSEASGHRTYYTTKNVQNTSEKLVLKKYDPIARMHALYTETKKNLGRNEIKARKN' A
#
# COMPACT_ATOMS: atom_id res chain seq x y z
N MET A 1 7.49 -26.65 -13.39
CA MET A 1 6.81 -25.34 -13.55
C MET A 1 7.74 -24.23 -13.06
N ALA A 2 8.16 -23.30 -13.93
CA ALA A 2 9.02 -22.21 -13.52
C ALA A 2 8.28 -21.31 -12.52
N LYS A 3 8.84 -21.12 -11.33
CA LYS A 3 8.32 -20.21 -10.32
C LYS A 3 8.32 -18.80 -10.92
N LYS A 4 7.15 -18.22 -11.18
CA LYS A 4 6.98 -16.82 -11.65
C LYS A 4 7.44 -15.87 -10.55
N ASN A 5 8.75 -15.75 -10.35
CA ASN A 5 9.33 -14.76 -9.46
C ASN A 5 9.37 -13.44 -10.20
N THR A 6 8.21 -12.80 -10.35
CA THR A 6 8.14 -11.50 -11.01
C THR A 6 8.81 -10.46 -10.12
N LYS A 7 9.86 -9.83 -10.63
CA LYS A 7 10.61 -8.74 -9.97
C LYS A 7 9.71 -7.56 -9.56
N ARG A 8 8.55 -7.43 -10.21
CA ARG A 8 7.47 -6.50 -9.84
C ARG A 8 6.60 -7.09 -8.75
N LYS A 9 6.48 -6.38 -7.62
CA LYS A 9 5.61 -6.71 -6.49
C LYS A 9 4.54 -5.64 -6.31
N THR A 10 3.32 -6.05 -6.00
CA THR A 10 2.24 -5.15 -5.58
C THR A 10 2.52 -4.65 -4.17
N ILE A 11 2.46 -3.35 -3.99
CA ILE A 11 2.69 -2.64 -2.74
C ILE A 11 1.50 -1.74 -2.43
N GLY A 12 1.28 -1.47 -1.14
CA GLY A 12 0.26 -0.56 -0.67
C GLY A 12 0.85 0.80 -0.32
N LEU A 13 0.09 1.86 -0.55
CA LEU A 13 0.45 3.23 -0.20
C LEU A 13 -0.51 3.78 0.86
N VAL A 14 0.06 4.31 1.95
CA VAL A 14 -0.64 4.89 3.10
C VAL A 14 -0.47 6.40 3.08
N SER A 15 -1.56 7.13 3.25
CA SER A 15 -1.52 8.58 3.38
C SER A 15 -0.88 8.98 4.70
N GLU A 16 0.01 9.96 4.68
CA GLU A 16 0.53 10.60 5.90
C GLU A 16 -0.54 11.45 6.60
N ALA A 17 -1.52 11.98 5.85
CA ALA A 17 -2.56 12.85 6.42
C ALA A 17 -3.65 12.07 7.15
N SER A 18 -4.15 10.98 6.55
CA SER A 18 -5.25 10.18 7.13
C SER A 18 -4.81 8.83 7.72
N GLY A 19 -3.58 8.38 7.48
CA GLY A 19 -3.12 7.06 7.89
C GLY A 19 -3.80 5.90 7.14
N HIS A 20 -4.68 6.19 6.16
CA HIS A 20 -5.41 5.17 5.43
C HIS A 20 -4.67 4.70 4.17
N ARG A 21 -4.50 3.37 4.07
CA ARG A 21 -4.08 2.72 2.83
C ARG A 21 -5.15 2.84 1.75
N THR A 22 -4.94 3.72 0.79
CA THR A 22 -5.93 4.03 -0.26
C THR A 22 -5.53 3.41 -1.59
N TYR A 23 -4.24 3.44 -1.92
CA TYR A 23 -3.74 3.03 -3.23
C TYR A 23 -2.91 1.76 -3.16
N TYR A 24 -2.96 1.01 -4.26
CA TYR A 24 -2.05 -0.09 -4.54
C TYR A 24 -1.35 0.18 -5.87
N THR A 25 -0.08 -0.15 -5.94
CA THR A 25 0.70 -0.03 -7.18
C THR A 25 1.70 -1.18 -7.26
N THR A 26 2.24 -1.43 -8.43
CA THR A 26 3.33 -2.39 -8.60
C THR A 26 4.66 -1.65 -8.65
N LYS A 27 5.64 -2.08 -7.85
CA LYS A 27 7.02 -1.59 -7.97
C LYS A 27 8.00 -2.70 -8.34
N ASN A 28 9.04 -2.35 -9.10
CA ASN A 28 10.18 -3.24 -9.33
C ASN A 28 11.16 -3.08 -8.17
N VAL A 29 11.27 -4.11 -7.32
CA VAL A 29 12.06 -4.05 -6.08
C VAL A 29 13.57 -3.98 -6.35
N GLN A 30 14.03 -4.40 -7.54
CA GLN A 30 15.44 -4.32 -7.91
C GLN A 30 15.86 -2.90 -8.30
N ASN A 31 15.01 -2.17 -9.03
CA ASN A 31 15.34 -0.82 -9.47
C ASN A 31 15.04 0.23 -8.40
N THR A 32 14.05 -0.04 -7.54
CA THR A 32 13.62 0.87 -6.48
C THR A 32 13.58 0.10 -5.17
N SER A 33 14.74 0.03 -4.53
CA SER A 33 14.96 -0.62 -3.24
C SER A 33 14.31 0.16 -2.09
N GLU A 34 14.31 1.49 -2.18
CA GLU A 34 13.73 2.39 -1.20
C GLU A 34 12.19 2.32 -1.14
N LYS A 35 11.63 2.90 -0.07
CA LYS A 35 10.18 3.04 0.07
C LYS A 35 9.68 4.06 -0.93
N LEU A 36 8.63 3.70 -1.66
CA LEU A 36 8.02 4.59 -2.62
C LEU A 36 7.26 5.72 -1.88
N VAL A 37 7.53 6.97 -2.26
CA VAL A 37 6.84 8.16 -1.75
C VAL A 37 6.22 8.91 -2.93
N LEU A 38 4.92 9.16 -2.89
CA LEU A 38 4.19 9.85 -3.96
C LEU A 38 3.20 10.86 -3.38
N LYS A 39 3.05 12.02 -4.02
CA LYS A 39 1.95 12.94 -3.71
C LYS A 39 0.69 12.51 -4.45
N LYS A 40 -0.37 12.15 -3.74
CA LYS A 40 -1.65 11.71 -4.29
C LYS A 40 -2.81 12.33 -3.52
N TYR A 41 -3.98 12.36 -4.14
CA TYR A 41 -5.20 12.84 -3.50
C TYR A 41 -5.60 11.88 -2.36
N ASP A 42 -5.96 12.42 -1.21
CA ASP A 42 -6.52 11.66 -0.11
C ASP A 42 -8.03 11.90 -0.04
N PRO A 43 -8.88 10.89 -0.27
CA PRO A 43 -10.33 11.07 -0.25
C PRO A 43 -10.91 11.34 1.15
N ILE A 44 -10.18 10.99 2.22
CA ILE A 44 -10.62 11.19 3.60
C ILE A 44 -10.23 12.61 4.06
N ALA A 45 -8.97 12.99 3.85
CA ALA A 45 -8.51 14.34 4.18
C ALA A 45 -8.92 15.40 3.13
N ARG A 46 -9.43 14.96 1.98
CA ARG A 46 -9.88 15.80 0.84
C ARG A 46 -8.81 16.75 0.31
N MET A 47 -7.55 16.31 0.32
CA MET A 47 -6.40 17.09 -0.13
C MET A 47 -5.30 16.20 -0.70
N HIS A 48 -4.37 16.77 -1.45
CA HIS A 48 -3.18 16.03 -1.90
C HIS A 48 -2.16 15.89 -0.78
N ALA A 49 -1.99 14.66 -0.30
CA ALA A 49 -1.04 14.31 0.75
C ALA A 49 0.11 13.46 0.21
N LEU A 50 1.16 13.35 1.01
CA LEU A 50 2.23 12.39 0.77
C LEU A 50 1.74 10.99 1.13
N TYR A 51 1.99 10.05 0.24
CA TYR A 51 1.68 8.65 0.39
C TYR A 51 2.97 7.84 0.43
N THR A 52 3.16 7.07 1.50
CA THR A 52 4.34 6.25 1.71
C THR A 52 4.03 4.77 1.59
N GLU A 53 4.98 4.01 1.07
CA GLU A 53 4.87 2.57 0.95
C GLU A 53 4.79 1.89 2.32
N THR A 54 3.77 1.04 2.46
CA THR A 54 3.64 0.16 3.62
C THR A 54 3.79 -1.30 3.23
N LYS A 55 4.58 -2.02 4.03
CA LYS A 55 4.64 -3.49 4.00
C LYS A 55 3.53 -4.11 4.86
N LYS A 56 2.88 -3.34 5.74
CA LYS A 56 1.83 -3.85 6.62
C LYS A 56 0.60 -4.21 5.79
N ASN A 57 0.18 -5.48 5.89
CA ASN A 57 -1.19 -5.87 5.61
C ASN A 57 -2.04 -5.30 6.76
N LEU A 58 -2.63 -4.11 6.56
CA LEU A 58 -3.35 -3.35 7.59
C LEU A 58 -4.71 -3.98 7.98
N GLY A 59 -4.76 -5.28 8.26
CA GLY A 59 -5.90 -5.95 8.94
C GLY A 59 -7.24 -5.93 8.22
N ARG A 60 -7.37 -5.44 6.98
CA ARG A 60 -8.67 -5.34 6.28
C ARG A 60 -9.20 -6.66 5.70
N ASN A 61 -8.49 -7.76 5.90
CA ASN A 61 -8.98 -9.13 5.68
C ASN A 61 -9.16 -9.90 7.00
N GLU A 62 -9.21 -9.23 8.14
CA GLU A 62 -9.62 -9.87 9.39
C GLU A 62 -11.15 -9.82 9.45
N ILE A 63 -11.79 -10.94 9.11
CA ILE A 63 -13.22 -11.15 9.34
C ILE A 63 -13.41 -10.94 10.85
N LYS A 64 -14.10 -9.86 11.26
CA LYS A 64 -14.47 -9.67 12.66
C LYS A 64 -15.14 -10.96 13.14
N ALA A 65 -14.61 -11.56 14.21
CA ALA A 65 -15.21 -12.76 14.79
C ALA A 65 -16.70 -12.50 15.01
N ARG A 66 -17.57 -13.38 14.49
CA ARG A 66 -19.00 -13.29 14.79
C ARG A 66 -19.14 -13.39 16.30
N LYS A 67 -19.79 -12.40 16.92
CA LYS A 67 -20.22 -12.52 18.31
C LYS A 67 -21.15 -13.73 18.39
N ASN A 68 -20.86 -14.65 19.32
CA ASN A 68 -21.79 -15.71 19.72
C ASN A 68 -23.06 -15.11 20.31
#